data_AF-A0A519S175-F1
#
_entry.id   AF-A0A519S175-F1
#
_cell.length_a   1.000
_cell.length_b   1.000
_cell.length_c   1.000
_cell.angle_alpha   90.00
_cell.angle_beta   90.00
_cell.angle_gamma   90.00
#
_symmetry.space_group_name_H-M   'P 1'
#
loop_
_entity.id
_entity.type
_entity.pdbx_description
1 polymer ?
#
loop_
_entity_poly.entity_id
_entity_poly.type
_entity_poly.pdbx_seq_one_letter_code
_entity_poly.pdbx_strand_id
1 'polypeptide(L)'
;MMPILSLSPKDLQTYQKQLSQLANTEDSFAVIKELHQRLTVNEAELKKLEFAVNLLQIQGNHDLQKDALKKEHQKLKDIRQTIDDRILIVEQKLYLGIPDDLDEMEQLIVEQEAIVADQEKLNEDELSLLEKMSQIDVAYGKQLAEIDQSRSNREIPLKSKLERELSLVEAAEKQTALRSKLLSFLPILLIPILLDFIAFKIGINGANQLIFAHYIFLISLISIQVFFADQIRVKIAAYLAIKQCELFFKQISDNFNELEKAKRQIETKHNIKSEDILSLDMS
;
A
#
# COMPACT_ATOMS: atom_id res chain seq x y z
N MET A 1 -2.93 -7.48 24.22
CA MET A 1 -2.67 -6.31 23.35
C MET A 1 -3.92 -6.09 22.52
N MET A 2 -4.51 -4.88 22.56
CA MET A 2 -5.63 -4.56 21.66
C MET A 2 -5.12 -4.51 20.21
N PRO A 3 -5.92 -4.93 19.22
CA PRO A 3 -5.54 -4.85 17.81
C PRO A 3 -5.33 -3.37 17.42
N ILE A 4 -4.19 -3.10 16.75
CA ILE A 4 -3.90 -1.78 16.20
C ILE A 4 -4.82 -1.58 14.99
N LEU A 5 -5.77 -0.66 15.12
CA LEU A 5 -6.74 -0.36 14.06
C LEU A 5 -6.12 0.53 12.99
N SER A 6 -6.59 0.39 11.74
CA SER A 6 -6.24 1.28 10.65
C SER A 6 -6.51 2.74 10.99
N LEU A 7 -5.71 3.63 10.40
CA LEU A 7 -5.82 5.06 10.60
C LEU A 7 -6.96 5.60 9.75
N SER A 8 -7.87 6.37 10.36
CA SER A 8 -8.96 7.04 9.64
C SER A 8 -8.76 8.57 9.56
N PRO A 9 -9.45 9.26 8.64
CA PRO A 9 -9.40 10.73 8.58
C PRO A 9 -9.87 11.41 9.87
N LYS A 10 -10.79 10.77 10.61
CA LYS A 10 -11.27 11.27 11.91
C LYS A 10 -10.20 11.16 12.99
N ASP A 11 -9.38 10.11 12.94
CA ASP A 11 -8.24 9.96 13.84
C ASP A 11 -7.25 11.11 13.64
N LEU A 12 -6.86 11.41 12.40
CA LEU A 12 -5.94 12.52 12.09
C LEU A 12 -6.44 13.88 12.62
N GLN A 13 -7.73 14.18 12.45
CA GLN A 13 -8.33 15.40 12.99
C GLN A 13 -8.35 15.44 14.52
N THR A 14 -8.55 14.30 15.16
CA THR A 14 -8.54 14.17 16.62
C THR A 14 -7.13 14.36 17.15
N TYR A 15 -6.13 13.76 16.51
CA TYR A 15 -4.73 13.92 16.86
C TYR A 15 -4.20 15.34 16.64
N GLN A 16 -4.63 16.02 15.59
CA GLN A 16 -4.27 17.44 15.39
C GLN A 16 -4.74 18.32 16.56
N LYS A 17 -5.93 18.03 17.12
CA LYS A 17 -6.43 18.73 18.31
C LYS A 17 -5.65 18.34 19.58
N GLN A 18 -5.33 17.05 19.75
CA GLN A 18 -4.57 16.56 20.90
C GLN A 18 -3.12 17.06 20.92
N LEU A 19 -2.44 17.17 19.77
CA LEU A 19 -1.08 17.70 19.65
C LEU A 19 -0.95 19.12 20.21
N SER A 20 -1.99 19.94 20.08
CA SER A 20 -2.03 21.29 20.63
C SER A 20 -2.29 21.35 22.14
N GLN A 21 -2.71 20.24 22.75
CA GLN A 21 -3.13 20.13 24.16
C GLN A 21 -2.16 19.32 25.02
N LEU A 22 -1.26 18.56 24.42
CA LEU A 22 -0.27 17.75 25.12
C LEU A 22 0.83 18.64 25.71
N ALA A 23 0.84 18.78 27.04
CA ALA A 23 1.85 19.54 27.78
C ALA A 23 3.15 18.75 27.99
N ASN A 24 3.10 17.42 27.87
CA ASN A 24 4.23 16.52 28.10
C ASN A 24 4.89 16.09 26.78
N THR A 25 6.21 16.08 26.78
CA THR A 25 7.05 15.78 25.62
C THR A 25 6.99 14.31 25.24
N GLU A 26 7.06 13.40 26.21
CA GLU A 26 7.04 11.94 25.98
C GLU A 26 5.70 11.48 25.38
N ASP A 27 4.58 12.01 25.91
CA ASP A 27 3.24 11.69 25.42
C ASP A 27 3.05 12.12 23.96
N SER A 28 3.68 13.23 23.56
CA SER A 28 3.62 13.75 22.18
C SER A 28 4.35 12.83 21.18
N PHE A 29 5.52 12.29 21.55
CA PHE A 29 6.26 11.35 20.70
C PHE A 29 5.63 9.95 20.69
N ALA A 30 5.03 9.50 21.81
CA ALA A 30 4.31 8.24 21.88
C ALA A 30 3.13 8.19 20.89
N VAL A 31 2.36 9.27 20.80
CA VAL A 31 1.27 9.43 19.83
C VAL A 31 1.76 9.34 18.39
N ILE A 32 2.90 9.96 18.07
CA ILE A 32 3.50 9.87 16.71
C ILE A 32 3.92 8.42 16.39
N LYS A 33 4.50 7.69 17.36
CA LYS A 33 4.84 6.27 17.18
C LYS A 33 3.60 5.42 16.90
N GLU A 34 2.50 5.65 17.63
CA GLU A 34 1.21 4.99 17.39
C GLU A 34 0.69 5.29 15.97
N LEU A 35 0.75 6.55 15.53
CA LEU A 35 0.31 6.94 14.19
C LEU A 35 1.10 6.23 13.08
N HIS A 36 2.43 6.09 13.21
CA HIS A 36 3.23 5.32 12.25
C HIS A 36 2.84 3.83 12.23
N GLN A 37 2.52 3.24 13.38
CA GLN A 37 2.05 1.86 13.46
C GLN A 37 0.69 1.71 12.76
N ARG A 38 -0.28 2.60 13.03
CA ARG A 38 -1.60 2.59 12.38
C ARG A 38 -1.52 2.87 10.88
N LEU A 39 -0.60 3.75 10.43
CA LEU A 39 -0.33 3.98 9.01
C LEU A 39 0.20 2.72 8.31
N THR A 40 1.06 1.96 8.99
CA THR A 40 1.58 0.68 8.45
C THR A 40 0.47 -0.34 8.23
N VAL A 41 -0.57 -0.34 9.07
CA VAL A 41 -1.77 -1.17 8.85
C VAL A 41 -2.47 -0.76 7.56
N ASN A 42 -2.65 0.54 7.30
CA ASN A 42 -3.23 1.03 6.05
C ASN A 42 -2.39 0.64 4.82
N GLU A 43 -1.06 0.71 4.91
CA GLU A 43 -0.17 0.25 3.83
C GLU A 43 -0.34 -1.25 3.57
N ALA A 44 -0.48 -2.06 4.62
CA ALA A 44 -0.72 -3.49 4.49
C ALA A 44 -2.08 -3.78 3.85
N GLU A 45 -3.14 -3.07 4.27
CA GLU A 45 -4.48 -3.18 3.67
C GLU A 45 -4.47 -2.82 2.17
N LEU A 46 -3.79 -1.73 1.79
CA LEU A 46 -3.65 -1.33 0.38
C LEU A 46 -2.96 -2.42 -0.43
N LYS A 47 -1.87 -3.02 0.08
CA LYS A 47 -1.18 -4.10 -0.62
C LYS A 47 -2.03 -5.35 -0.76
N LYS A 48 -2.84 -5.68 0.25
CA LYS A 48 -3.82 -6.78 0.16
C LYS A 48 -4.83 -6.50 -0.94
N LEU A 49 -5.35 -5.27 -1.00
CA LEU A 49 -6.27 -4.84 -2.04
C LEU A 49 -5.66 -4.99 -3.44
N GLU A 50 -4.43 -4.48 -3.64
CA GLU A 50 -3.70 -4.63 -4.91
C GLU A 50 -3.53 -6.09 -5.31
N PHE A 51 -3.17 -6.96 -4.35
CA PHE A 51 -3.01 -8.40 -4.59
C PHE A 51 -4.34 -9.04 -5.04
N ALA A 52 -5.42 -8.80 -4.31
CA ALA A 52 -6.73 -9.37 -4.61
C ALA A 52 -7.24 -8.91 -5.98
N VAL A 53 -7.07 -7.63 -6.32
CA VAL A 53 -7.47 -7.09 -7.62
C VAL A 53 -6.67 -7.72 -8.76
N ASN A 54 -5.35 -7.85 -8.61
CA ASN A 54 -4.52 -8.50 -9.62
C ASN A 54 -4.91 -9.99 -9.80
N LEU A 55 -5.21 -10.69 -8.71
CA LEU A 55 -5.67 -12.08 -8.75
C LEU A 55 -7.00 -12.20 -9.51
N LEU A 56 -7.98 -11.35 -9.18
CA LEU A 56 -9.27 -11.30 -9.88
C LEU A 56 -9.11 -11.00 -11.37
N GLN A 57 -8.19 -10.10 -11.74
CA GLN A 57 -7.93 -9.77 -13.13
C GLN A 57 -7.32 -10.96 -13.90
N ILE A 58 -6.38 -11.69 -13.29
CA ILE A 58 -5.78 -12.88 -13.89
C ILE A 58 -6.79 -14.00 -14.04
N GLN A 59 -7.60 -14.25 -13.00
CA GLN A 59 -8.72 -15.20 -13.09
C GLN A 59 -9.71 -14.81 -14.19
N GLY A 60 -10.18 -13.56 -14.20
CA GLY A 60 -11.12 -13.08 -15.22
C GLY A 60 -10.58 -13.20 -16.64
N ASN A 61 -9.28 -12.92 -16.85
CA ASN A 61 -8.64 -13.11 -18.15
C ASN A 61 -8.55 -14.59 -18.55
N HIS A 62 -8.19 -15.48 -17.61
CA HIS A 62 -8.14 -16.92 -17.85
C HIS A 62 -9.52 -17.48 -18.18
N ASP A 63 -10.54 -17.12 -17.41
CA ASP A 63 -11.93 -17.56 -17.64
C ASP A 63 -12.44 -17.09 -19.02
N LEU A 64 -12.19 -15.82 -19.39
CA LEU A 64 -12.56 -15.30 -20.71
C LEU A 64 -11.86 -16.06 -21.86
N GLN A 65 -10.58 -16.35 -21.72
CA GLN A 65 -9.82 -17.12 -22.70
C GLN A 65 -10.33 -18.57 -22.79
N LYS A 66 -10.63 -19.20 -21.65
CA LYS A 66 -11.17 -20.55 -21.58
C LYS A 66 -12.56 -20.64 -22.18
N ASP A 67 -13.41 -19.64 -21.97
CA ASP A 67 -14.74 -19.56 -22.58
C ASP A 67 -14.66 -19.39 -24.11
N ALA A 68 -13.68 -18.63 -24.61
CA ALA A 68 -13.43 -18.52 -26.05
C ALA A 68 -13.02 -19.87 -26.65
N LEU A 69 -12.09 -20.60 -26.00
CA LEU A 69 -11.70 -21.94 -26.42
C LEU A 69 -12.83 -22.95 -26.33
N LYS A 70 -13.68 -22.86 -25.30
CA LYS A 70 -14.86 -23.73 -25.17
C LYS A 70 -15.84 -23.54 -26.33
N LYS A 71 -16.00 -22.31 -26.81
CA LYS A 71 -16.81 -22.02 -28.00
C LYS A 71 -16.16 -22.57 -29.27
N GLU A 72 -14.84 -22.49 -29.41
CA GLU A 72 -14.09 -23.07 -30.54
C GLU A 72 -14.21 -24.60 -30.53
N HIS A 73 -14.05 -25.23 -29.36
CA HIS A 73 -14.25 -26.67 -29.19
C HIS A 73 -15.65 -27.13 -29.60
N GLN A 74 -16.69 -26.38 -29.20
CA GLN A 74 -18.06 -26.70 -29.58
C GLN A 74 -18.26 -26.65 -31.10
N LYS A 75 -17.65 -25.67 -31.79
CA LYS A 75 -17.70 -25.59 -33.26
C LYS A 75 -17.03 -26.80 -33.92
N LEU A 76 -15.85 -27.21 -33.42
CA LEU A 76 -15.17 -28.40 -33.94
C LEU A 76 -16.02 -29.66 -33.73
N LYS A 77 -16.72 -29.77 -32.60
CA LYS A 77 -17.66 -30.87 -32.35
C LYS A 77 -18.83 -30.88 -33.35
N ASP A 78 -19.39 -29.72 -33.67
CA ASP A 78 -20.48 -29.61 -34.65
C ASP A 78 -19.99 -29.97 -36.07
N ILE A 79 -18.75 -29.58 -36.43
CA ILE A 79 -18.10 -29.96 -37.69
C ILE A 79 -17.88 -31.47 -37.75
N ARG A 80 -17.34 -32.06 -36.67
CA ARG A 80 -17.14 -33.51 -36.56
C ARG A 80 -18.43 -34.28 -36.81
N GLN A 81 -19.52 -33.85 -36.18
CA GLN A 81 -20.83 -34.49 -36.37
C GLN A 81 -21.32 -34.38 -37.82
N THR A 82 -21.07 -33.24 -38.48
CA THR A 82 -21.39 -33.06 -39.92
C THR A 82 -20.59 -34.01 -40.81
N ILE A 83 -19.31 -34.24 -40.48
CA ILE A 83 -18.45 -35.21 -41.17
C ILE A 83 -18.95 -36.64 -40.93
N ASP A 84 -19.30 -37.00 -39.69
CA ASP A 84 -19.83 -38.32 -39.35
C ASP A 84 -21.14 -38.62 -40.11
N ASP A 85 -22.04 -37.63 -40.22
CA ASP A 85 -23.27 -37.75 -41.00
C ASP A 85 -22.98 -37.97 -42.50
N ARG A 86 -21.98 -37.27 -43.07
CA ARG A 86 -21.56 -37.46 -44.47
C ARG A 86 -20.97 -38.85 -44.70
N ILE A 87 -20.15 -39.35 -43.77
CA ILE A 87 -19.58 -40.70 -43.82
C ILE A 87 -20.71 -41.72 -43.82
N LEU A 88 -21.68 -41.60 -42.92
CA LEU A 88 -22.82 -42.50 -42.84
C LEU A 88 -23.60 -42.56 -44.16
N ILE A 89 -23.81 -41.41 -44.83
CA ILE A 89 -24.48 -41.34 -46.13
C ILE A 89 -23.67 -42.09 -47.20
N VAL A 90 -22.36 -41.88 -47.25
CA VAL A 90 -21.47 -42.57 -48.21
C VAL A 90 -21.43 -44.07 -47.94
N GLU A 91 -21.32 -44.50 -46.68
CA GLU A 91 -21.35 -45.91 -46.29
C GLU A 91 -22.68 -46.59 -46.66
N GLN A 92 -23.82 -45.91 -46.45
CA GLN A 92 -25.12 -46.42 -46.87
C GLN A 92 -25.23 -46.59 -48.38
N LYS A 93 -24.70 -45.63 -49.16
CA LYS A 93 -24.68 -45.74 -50.63
C LYS A 93 -23.85 -46.93 -51.09
N LEU A 94 -22.68 -47.16 -50.49
CA LEU A 94 -21.82 -48.30 -50.80
C LEU A 94 -22.46 -49.64 -50.38
N TYR A 95 -23.18 -49.67 -49.25
CA TYR A 95 -23.85 -50.86 -48.76
C TYR A 95 -25.01 -51.32 -49.67
N LEU A 96 -25.65 -50.38 -50.37
CA LEU A 96 -26.72 -50.68 -51.34
C LEU A 96 -26.19 -51.25 -52.68
N GLY A 97 -24.87 -51.29 -52.87
CA GLY A 97 -24.19 -51.79 -54.06
C GLY A 97 -23.27 -50.74 -54.69
N ILE A 98 -22.19 -51.16 -55.34
CA ILE A 98 -21.34 -50.26 -56.12
C ILE A 98 -22.17 -49.81 -57.34
N PRO A 99 -22.30 -48.50 -57.61
CA PRO A 99 -23.01 -48.02 -58.79
C PRO A 99 -22.42 -48.62 -60.07
N ASP A 100 -23.28 -49.06 -60.99
CA ASP A 100 -22.86 -49.50 -62.32
C ASP A 100 -22.47 -48.31 -63.22
N ASP A 101 -22.88 -47.09 -62.83
CA ASP A 101 -22.52 -45.84 -63.50
C ASP A 101 -21.16 -45.31 -63.03
N LEU A 102 -20.25 -45.13 -63.99
CA LEU A 102 -18.91 -44.60 -63.76
C LEU A 102 -18.94 -43.17 -63.21
N ASP A 103 -19.91 -42.34 -63.63
CA ASP A 103 -20.02 -40.96 -63.19
C ASP A 103 -20.46 -40.89 -61.70
N GLU A 104 -21.32 -41.81 -61.25
CA GLU A 104 -21.72 -41.91 -59.84
C GLU A 104 -20.59 -42.46 -58.96
N MET A 105 -19.78 -43.39 -59.47
CA MET A 105 -18.57 -43.85 -58.80
C MET A 105 -17.55 -42.72 -58.62
N GLU A 106 -17.32 -41.91 -59.66
CA GLU A 106 -16.37 -40.79 -59.59
C GLU A 106 -16.84 -39.74 -58.57
N GLN A 107 -18.13 -39.44 -58.51
CA GLN A 107 -18.70 -38.57 -57.48
C GLN A 107 -18.53 -39.12 -56.05
N LEU A 108 -18.70 -40.43 -55.85
CA LEU A 108 -18.47 -41.07 -54.56
C LEU A 108 -17.00 -40.99 -54.13
N ILE A 109 -16.06 -41.18 -55.06
CA ILE A 109 -14.62 -41.08 -54.79
C ILE A 109 -14.26 -39.64 -54.41
N VAL A 110 -14.74 -38.65 -55.17
CA VAL A 110 -14.49 -37.22 -54.87
C VAL A 110 -15.04 -36.84 -53.50
N GLU A 111 -16.23 -37.33 -53.14
CA GLU A 111 -16.80 -37.07 -51.81
C GLU A 111 -15.99 -37.74 -50.69
N GLN A 112 -15.48 -38.96 -50.89
CA GLN A 112 -14.59 -39.62 -49.93
C GLN A 112 -13.27 -38.87 -49.75
N GLU A 113 -12.64 -38.44 -50.83
CA GLU A 113 -11.41 -37.63 -50.78
C GLU A 113 -11.65 -36.31 -50.06
N ALA A 114 -12.81 -35.66 -50.29
CA ALA A 114 -13.21 -34.45 -49.59
C ALA A 114 -13.44 -34.70 -48.09
N ILE A 115 -14.09 -35.80 -47.72
CA ILE A 115 -14.28 -36.21 -46.31
C ILE A 115 -12.92 -36.44 -45.62
N VAL A 116 -11.98 -37.12 -46.28
CA VAL A 116 -10.64 -37.36 -45.73
C VAL A 116 -9.90 -36.05 -45.51
N ALA A 117 -9.93 -35.13 -46.48
CA ALA A 117 -9.31 -33.81 -46.34
C ALA A 117 -9.93 -32.99 -45.19
N ASP A 118 -11.26 -33.04 -45.03
CA ASP A 118 -11.96 -32.38 -43.93
C ASP A 118 -11.63 -33.02 -42.57
N GLN A 119 -11.44 -34.34 -42.49
CA GLN A 119 -11.00 -35.04 -41.27
C GLN A 119 -9.56 -34.69 -40.88
N GLU A 120 -8.64 -34.63 -41.84
CA GLU A 120 -7.25 -34.22 -41.60
C GLU A 120 -7.20 -32.80 -41.05
N LYS A 121 -7.95 -31.88 -41.68
CA LYS A 121 -8.08 -30.51 -41.21
C LYS A 121 -8.70 -30.40 -39.81
N LEU A 122 -9.76 -31.17 -39.54
CA LEU A 122 -10.38 -31.22 -38.21
C LEU A 122 -9.36 -31.68 -37.14
N ASN A 123 -8.55 -32.70 -37.45
CA ASN A 123 -7.52 -33.19 -36.53
C ASN A 123 -6.43 -32.12 -36.26
N GLU A 124 -5.99 -31.39 -37.30
CA GLU A 124 -5.05 -30.29 -37.14
C GLU A 124 -5.63 -29.16 -36.27
N ASP A 125 -6.89 -28.78 -36.52
CA ASP A 125 -7.59 -27.76 -35.75
C ASP A 125 -7.79 -28.18 -34.27
N GLU A 126 -8.12 -29.45 -34.01
CA GLU A 126 -8.22 -30.01 -32.66
C GLU A 126 -6.88 -30.03 -31.93
N LEU A 127 -5.80 -30.43 -32.60
CA LEU A 127 -4.45 -30.41 -32.04
C LEU A 127 -4.02 -28.99 -31.68
N SER A 128 -4.24 -28.04 -32.59
CA SER A 128 -3.98 -26.61 -32.38
C SER A 128 -4.77 -26.06 -31.18
N LEU A 129 -6.03 -26.47 -31.03
CA LEU A 129 -6.86 -26.07 -29.91
C LEU A 129 -6.31 -26.59 -28.56
N LEU A 130 -5.87 -27.86 -28.52
CA LEU A 130 -5.25 -28.45 -27.32
C LEU A 130 -3.95 -27.72 -26.94
N GLU A 131 -3.12 -27.38 -27.92
CA GLU A 131 -1.90 -26.60 -27.69
C GLU A 131 -2.21 -25.21 -27.14
N LYS A 132 -3.16 -24.49 -27.73
CA LYS A 132 -3.62 -23.18 -27.23
C LYS A 132 -4.12 -23.28 -25.78
N MET A 133 -4.89 -24.32 -25.46
CA MET A 133 -5.39 -24.54 -24.10
C MET A 133 -4.25 -24.76 -23.11
N SER A 134 -3.28 -25.60 -23.47
CA SER A 134 -2.09 -25.83 -22.64
C SER A 134 -1.27 -24.54 -22.45
N GLN A 135 -1.12 -23.71 -23.48
CA GLN A 135 -0.37 -22.45 -23.37
C GLN A 135 -1.04 -21.47 -22.41
N ILE A 136 -2.38 -21.39 -22.45
CA ILE A 136 -3.16 -20.52 -21.56
C ILE A 136 -3.05 -20.96 -20.10
N ASP A 137 -3.16 -22.27 -19.83
CA ASP A 137 -3.03 -22.80 -18.47
C ASP A 137 -1.61 -22.61 -17.91
N VAL A 138 -0.58 -22.80 -18.75
CA VAL A 138 0.82 -22.53 -18.38
C VAL A 138 1.04 -21.03 -18.11
N ALA A 139 0.50 -20.15 -18.96
CA ALA A 139 0.62 -18.71 -18.76
C ALA A 139 -0.08 -18.26 -17.47
N TYR A 140 -1.27 -18.77 -17.19
CA TYR A 140 -2.01 -18.53 -15.94
C TYR A 140 -1.21 -19.00 -14.72
N GLY A 141 -0.65 -20.22 -14.75
CA GLY A 141 0.19 -20.74 -13.68
C GLY A 141 1.43 -19.88 -13.41
N LYS A 142 2.08 -19.37 -14.48
CA LYS A 142 3.22 -18.44 -14.35
C LYS A 142 2.80 -17.12 -13.71
N GLN A 143 1.69 -16.53 -14.15
CA GLN A 143 1.18 -15.27 -13.62
C GLN A 143 0.81 -15.39 -12.13
N LEU A 144 0.21 -16.51 -11.72
CA LEU A 144 -0.06 -16.79 -10.30
C LEU A 144 1.24 -16.87 -9.48
N ALA A 145 2.23 -17.62 -9.96
CA ALA A 145 3.50 -17.78 -9.26
C ALA A 145 4.25 -16.43 -9.10
N GLU A 146 4.23 -15.58 -10.14
CA GLU A 146 4.81 -14.23 -10.07
C GLU A 146 4.12 -13.36 -9.01
N ILE A 147 2.79 -13.43 -8.93
CA ILE A 147 2.01 -12.70 -7.92
C ILE A 147 2.32 -13.19 -6.51
N ASP A 148 2.38 -14.49 -6.29
CA ASP A 148 2.69 -15.08 -4.97
C ASP A 148 4.12 -14.76 -4.53
N GLN A 149 5.09 -14.83 -5.45
CA GLN A 149 6.45 -14.41 -5.17
C GLN A 149 6.52 -12.91 -4.83
N SER A 150 5.72 -12.08 -5.52
CA SER A 150 5.63 -10.65 -5.21
C SER A 150 5.04 -10.40 -3.82
N ARG A 151 4.10 -11.24 -3.33
CA ARG A 151 3.54 -11.14 -1.97
C ARG A 151 4.60 -11.37 -0.91
N SER A 152 5.40 -12.44 -1.03
CA SER A 152 6.48 -12.74 -0.09
C SER A 152 7.54 -11.62 -0.04
N ASN A 153 7.86 -11.02 -1.19
CA ASN A 153 8.83 -9.92 -1.28
C ASN A 153 8.31 -8.57 -0.73
N ARG A 154 7.01 -8.46 -0.40
CA ARG A 154 6.38 -7.21 0.04
C ARG A 154 6.23 -7.07 1.56
N GLU A 155 6.27 -8.15 2.32
CA GLU A 155 6.07 -8.13 3.79
C GLU A 155 7.32 -7.65 4.56
N ILE A 156 8.50 -8.09 4.14
CA ILE A 156 9.78 -7.72 4.78
C ILE A 156 10.05 -6.20 4.71
N PRO A 157 9.83 -5.51 3.56
CA PRO A 157 10.05 -4.06 3.47
C PRO A 157 9.16 -3.22 4.38
N LEU A 158 7.94 -3.67 4.69
CA LEU A 158 7.00 -2.93 5.56
C LEU A 158 7.52 -2.85 6.99
N LYS A 159 7.99 -3.98 7.53
CA LYS A 159 8.54 -4.04 8.88
C LYS A 159 9.81 -3.18 9.00
N SER A 160 10.72 -3.30 8.04
CA SER A 160 11.95 -2.49 8.02
C SER A 160 11.67 -0.99 7.89
N LYS A 161 10.63 -0.61 7.13
CA LYS A 161 10.22 0.78 6.98
C LYS A 161 9.68 1.32 8.31
N LEU A 162 8.78 0.58 8.98
CA LEU A 162 8.25 0.95 10.29
C LEU A 162 9.36 1.08 11.33
N GLU A 163 10.27 0.12 11.42
CA GLU A 163 11.42 0.17 12.35
C GLU A 163 12.28 1.41 12.11
N ARG A 164 12.55 1.74 10.84
CA ARG A 164 13.28 2.96 10.49
C ARG A 164 12.54 4.21 10.95
N GLU A 165 11.26 4.34 10.66
CA GLU A 165 10.47 5.50 11.09
C GLU A 165 10.43 5.64 12.61
N LEU A 166 10.21 4.54 13.34
CA LEU A 166 10.24 4.53 14.81
C LEU A 166 11.61 4.93 15.36
N SER A 167 12.70 4.47 14.74
CA SER A 167 14.06 4.86 15.14
C SER A 167 14.34 6.36 14.93
N LEU A 168 13.78 6.95 13.88
CA LEU A 168 13.88 8.40 13.62
C LEU A 168 13.11 9.20 14.67
N VAL A 169 11.93 8.73 15.07
CA VAL A 169 11.14 9.35 16.14
C VAL A 169 11.90 9.28 17.47
N GLU A 170 12.49 8.15 17.82
CA GLU A 170 13.31 8.00 19.04
C GLU A 170 14.56 8.88 19.03
N ALA A 171 15.24 8.97 17.89
CA ALA A 171 16.40 9.86 17.75
C ALA A 171 16.00 11.33 17.93
N ALA A 172 14.86 11.73 17.34
CA ALA A 172 14.31 13.08 17.47
C ALA A 172 13.85 13.40 18.90
N GLU A 173 13.28 12.44 19.61
CA GLU A 173 12.91 12.55 21.02
C GLU A 173 14.14 12.84 21.89
N LYS A 174 15.21 12.04 21.74
CA LYS A 174 16.49 12.25 22.45
C LYS A 174 17.13 13.59 22.09
N GLN A 175 17.13 13.95 20.81
CA GLN A 175 17.69 15.24 20.36
C GLN A 175 16.91 16.43 20.93
N THR A 176 15.59 16.33 21.00
CA THR A 176 14.71 17.36 21.56
C THR A 176 14.98 17.54 23.05
N ALA A 177 15.15 16.46 23.80
CA ALA A 177 15.52 16.50 25.22
C ALA A 177 16.89 17.16 25.47
N LEU A 178 17.87 16.96 24.58
CA LEU A 178 19.18 17.62 24.68
C LEU A 178 19.09 19.10 24.30
N ARG A 179 18.41 19.42 23.20
CA ARG A 179 18.22 20.80 22.74
C ARG A 179 17.45 21.64 23.75
N SER A 180 16.43 21.08 24.39
CA SER A 180 15.66 21.80 25.42
C SER A 180 16.51 22.16 26.63
N LYS A 181 17.38 21.25 27.08
CA LYS A 181 18.36 21.53 28.14
C LYS A 181 19.31 22.67 27.75
N LEU A 182 19.89 22.61 26.56
CA LEU A 182 20.80 23.66 26.07
C LEU A 182 20.11 25.01 25.89
N LEU A 183 18.93 25.03 25.26
CA LEU A 183 18.17 26.25 25.01
C LEU A 183 17.58 26.84 26.28
N SER A 184 17.35 26.05 27.33
CA SER A 184 16.89 26.56 28.62
C SER A 184 17.91 27.45 29.33
N PHE A 185 19.21 27.29 29.06
CA PHE A 185 20.24 28.15 29.63
C PHE A 185 20.16 29.60 29.14
N LEU A 186 19.71 29.81 27.90
CA LEU A 186 19.58 31.15 27.31
C LEU A 186 18.70 32.07 28.16
N PRO A 187 17.42 31.78 28.41
CA PRO A 187 16.58 32.64 29.25
C PRO A 187 17.01 32.64 30.71
N ILE A 188 17.52 31.52 31.26
CA ILE A 188 18.03 31.47 32.65
C ILE A 188 19.18 32.47 32.85
N LEU A 189 20.00 32.69 31.83
CA LEU A 189 21.17 33.57 31.89
C LEU A 189 20.88 34.99 31.35
N LEU A 190 20.08 35.13 30.29
CA LEU A 190 19.73 36.42 29.69
C LEU A 190 18.81 37.27 30.57
N ILE A 191 17.83 36.66 31.25
CA ILE A 191 16.88 37.43 32.06
C ILE A 191 17.60 38.17 33.21
N PRO A 192 18.49 37.53 34.00
CA PRO A 192 19.30 38.25 34.98
C PRO A 192 20.16 39.38 34.40
N ILE A 193 20.78 39.17 33.23
CA ILE A 193 21.60 40.19 32.56
C ILE A 193 20.76 41.39 32.15
N LEU A 194 19.57 41.16 31.58
CA LEU A 194 18.67 42.23 31.17
C LEU A 194 18.16 43.02 32.38
N LEU A 195 17.80 42.34 33.46
CA LEU A 195 17.36 43.00 34.69
C LEU A 195 18.48 43.85 35.30
N ASP A 196 19.71 43.36 35.29
CA ASP A 196 20.85 44.10 35.79
C ASP A 196 21.16 45.34 34.93
N PHE A 197 21.07 45.21 33.59
CA PHE A 197 21.21 46.33 32.68
C PHE A 197 20.13 47.41 32.90
N ILE A 198 18.88 47.00 33.13
CA ILE A 198 17.78 47.92 33.46
C ILE A 198 18.05 48.61 34.80
N ALA A 199 18.49 47.89 35.82
CA ALA A 199 18.81 48.46 37.13
C ALA A 199 19.97 49.47 37.06
N PHE A 200 20.99 49.20 36.25
CA PHE A 200 22.06 50.13 35.94
C PHE A 200 21.52 51.42 35.29
N LYS A 201 20.63 51.29 34.29
CA LYS A 201 20.02 52.45 33.61
C LYS A 201 19.14 53.32 34.52
N ILE A 202 18.52 52.74 35.54
CA ILE A 202 17.68 53.44 36.52
C ILE A 202 18.52 54.06 37.66
N GLY A 203 19.83 53.82 37.69
CA GLY A 203 20.75 54.43 38.66
C GLY A 203 20.79 53.73 40.01
N ILE A 204 20.27 52.50 40.11
CA ILE A 204 20.20 51.73 41.36
C ILE A 204 21.59 51.22 41.79
N ASN A 205 22.57 51.15 40.87
CA ASN A 205 23.83 50.43 41.06
C ASN A 205 25.13 51.29 41.14
N GLY A 206 25.03 52.60 41.37
CA GLY A 206 26.22 53.45 41.54
C GLY A 206 27.13 53.51 40.30
N ALA A 207 28.33 54.11 40.42
CA ALA A 207 29.22 54.40 39.29
C ALA A 207 30.02 53.20 38.74
N ASN A 208 29.83 51.99 39.27
CA ASN A 208 30.57 50.81 38.82
C ASN A 208 29.97 50.25 37.53
N GLN A 209 30.80 50.13 36.50
CA GLN A 209 30.37 49.73 35.15
C GLN A 209 30.38 48.21 34.91
N LEU A 210 30.81 47.41 35.90
CA LEU A 210 30.93 45.95 35.75
C LEU A 210 29.61 45.25 36.09
N ILE A 211 28.92 44.75 35.05
CA ILE A 211 27.64 44.02 35.10
C ILE A 211 27.67 42.83 36.10
N PHE A 212 28.84 42.20 36.30
CA PHE A 212 28.98 41.06 37.22
C PHE A 212 29.17 41.42 38.70
N ALA A 213 29.31 42.70 39.05
CA ALA A 213 29.54 43.14 40.42
C ALA A 213 28.23 43.47 41.19
N HIS A 214 27.07 43.36 40.55
CA HIS A 214 25.81 43.85 41.09
C HIS A 214 25.01 42.73 41.80
N TYR A 215 24.55 43.04 43.01
CA TYR A 215 23.68 42.17 43.80
C TYR A 215 22.38 41.78 43.07
N ILE A 216 21.89 42.64 42.17
CA ILE A 216 20.65 42.42 41.40
C ILE A 216 20.80 41.26 40.41
N PHE A 217 21.95 41.15 39.74
CA PHE A 217 22.26 40.00 38.88
C PHE A 217 22.24 38.69 39.69
N LEU A 218 22.93 38.65 40.84
CA LEU A 218 23.00 37.44 41.68
C LEU A 218 21.63 37.05 42.25
N ILE A 219 20.86 38.02 42.77
CA ILE A 219 19.52 37.78 43.35
C ILE A 219 18.56 37.28 42.27
N SER A 220 18.57 37.90 41.09
CA SER A 220 17.70 37.49 39.98
C SER A 220 18.09 36.13 39.42
N LEU A 221 19.38 35.83 39.29
CA LEU A 221 19.87 34.52 38.86
C LEU A 221 19.46 33.42 39.85
N ILE A 222 19.66 33.61 41.15
CA ILE A 222 19.24 32.64 42.18
C ILE A 222 17.71 32.48 42.16
N SER A 223 16.96 33.58 42.07
CA SER A 223 15.49 33.53 42.04
C SER A 223 14.97 32.76 40.82
N ILE A 224 15.56 32.98 39.64
CA ILE A 224 15.20 32.25 38.43
C ILE A 224 15.58 30.78 38.54
N GLN A 225 16.76 30.48 39.08
CA GLN A 225 17.22 29.11 39.25
C GLN A 225 16.31 28.31 40.21
N VAL A 226 15.85 28.92 41.31
CA VAL A 226 15.03 28.25 42.32
C VAL A 226 13.56 28.17 41.93
N PHE A 227 12.98 29.23 41.37
CA PHE A 227 11.53 29.31 41.16
C PHE A 227 11.07 29.07 39.71
N PHE A 228 11.92 29.34 38.72
CA PHE A 228 11.49 29.40 37.31
C PHE A 228 12.23 28.45 36.37
N ALA A 229 13.41 27.94 36.74
CA ALA A 229 14.24 27.12 35.85
C ALA A 229 13.51 25.87 35.33
N ASP A 230 12.76 25.18 36.19
CA ASP A 230 12.01 23.99 35.77
C ASP A 230 10.82 24.33 34.87
N GLN A 231 10.11 25.43 35.15
CA GLN A 231 9.03 25.89 34.28
C GLN A 231 9.55 26.31 32.89
N ILE A 232 10.71 26.98 32.84
CA ILE A 232 11.38 27.36 31.59
C ILE A 232 11.78 26.12 30.80
N ARG A 233 12.38 25.11 31.46
CA ARG A 233 12.78 23.85 30.84
C ARG A 233 11.58 23.10 30.27
N VAL A 234 10.50 22.96 31.03
CA VAL A 234 9.27 22.27 30.60
C VAL A 234 8.64 22.99 29.41
N LYS A 235 8.52 24.32 29.45
CA LYS A 235 7.96 25.11 28.34
C LYS A 235 8.76 25.00 27.06
N ILE A 236 10.10 25.07 27.15
CA ILE A 236 10.98 24.93 25.99
C ILE A 236 10.93 23.51 25.45
N ALA A 237 10.95 22.50 26.32
CA ALA A 237 10.82 21.10 25.92
C ALA A 237 9.50 20.84 25.19
N ALA A 238 8.37 21.28 25.76
CA ALA A 238 7.06 21.15 25.14
C ALA A 238 6.98 21.87 23.79
N TYR A 239 7.49 23.10 23.69
CA TYR A 239 7.50 23.86 22.43
C TYR A 239 8.30 23.14 21.33
N LEU A 240 9.50 22.66 21.65
CA LEU A 240 10.35 21.95 20.68
C LEU A 240 9.74 20.60 20.30
N ALA A 241 9.14 19.90 21.26
CA ALA A 241 8.44 18.64 21.03
C ALA A 241 7.26 18.83 20.08
N ILE A 242 6.38 19.80 20.35
CA ILE A 242 5.23 20.13 19.48
C ILE A 242 5.72 20.45 18.06
N LYS A 243 6.74 21.30 17.93
CA LYS A 243 7.30 21.65 16.61
C LYS A 243 7.84 20.44 15.85
N GLN A 244 8.52 19.53 16.53
CA GLN A 244 9.05 18.32 15.92
C GLN A 244 7.93 17.33 15.57
N CYS A 245 6.95 17.15 16.45
CA CYS A 245 5.78 16.31 16.21
C CYS A 245 4.89 16.85 15.09
N GLU A 246 4.76 18.18 14.91
CA GLU A 246 4.08 18.80 13.77
C GLU A 246 4.72 18.38 12.43
N LEU A 247 6.04 18.28 12.37
CA LEU A 247 6.77 17.83 11.17
C LEU A 247 6.47 16.37 10.84
N PHE A 248 6.57 15.50 11.85
CA PHE A 248 6.22 14.08 11.68
C PHE A 248 4.74 13.90 11.32
N PHE A 249 3.84 14.61 11.99
CA PHE A 249 2.42 14.57 11.70
C PHE A 249 2.11 14.98 10.26
N LYS A 250 2.78 16.02 9.75
CA LYS A 250 2.65 16.41 8.34
C LYS A 250 3.07 15.29 7.40
N GLN A 251 4.22 14.65 7.65
CA GLN A 251 4.69 13.52 6.84
C GLN A 251 3.71 12.34 6.88
N ILE A 252 3.19 12.01 8.06
CA ILE A 252 2.19 10.94 8.23
C ILE A 252 0.90 11.28 7.47
N SER A 253 0.44 12.53 7.56
CA SER A 253 -0.76 12.99 6.86
C SER A 253 -0.58 12.96 5.34
N ASP A 254 0.59 13.38 4.83
CA ASP A 254 0.90 13.34 3.40
C ASP A 254 0.92 11.89 2.90
N ASN A 255 1.60 10.99 3.62
CA ASN A 255 1.62 9.56 3.29
C ASN A 255 0.21 8.94 3.35
N PHE A 256 -0.59 9.28 4.37
CA PHE A 256 -1.97 8.80 4.48
C PHE A 256 -2.81 9.23 3.27
N ASN A 257 -2.69 10.49 2.85
CA ASN A 257 -3.41 11.01 1.69
C ASN A 257 -2.98 10.32 0.39
N GLU A 258 -1.70 9.98 0.24
CA GLU A 258 -1.21 9.20 -0.91
C GLU A 258 -1.79 7.78 -0.92
N LEU A 259 -1.83 7.11 0.23
CA LEU A 259 -2.45 5.79 0.36
C LEU A 259 -3.95 5.82 0.05
N GLU A 260 -4.67 6.84 0.53
CA GLU A 260 -6.08 6.99 0.25
C GLU A 260 -6.34 7.26 -1.24
N LYS A 261 -5.49 8.08 -1.89
CA LYS A 261 -5.56 8.30 -3.34
C LYS A 261 -5.32 7.00 -4.12
N ALA A 262 -4.29 6.23 -3.76
CA ALA A 262 -3.98 4.96 -4.41
C ALA A 262 -5.14 3.96 -4.24
N LYS A 263 -5.69 3.86 -3.01
CA LYS A 263 -6.87 3.06 -2.70
C LYS A 263 -8.05 3.44 -3.59
N ARG A 264 -8.42 4.72 -3.64
CA ARG A 264 -9.53 5.22 -4.47
C ARG A 264 -9.29 4.97 -5.96
N GLN A 265 -8.06 5.13 -6.44
CA GLN A 265 -7.73 4.82 -7.84
C GLN A 265 -8.01 3.36 -8.17
N ILE A 266 -7.61 2.42 -7.31
CA ILE A 266 -7.90 1.00 -7.47
C ILE A 266 -9.42 0.76 -7.45
N GLU A 267 -10.13 1.32 -6.48
CA GLU A 267 -11.58 1.15 -6.35
C GLU A 267 -12.32 1.67 -7.60
N THR A 268 -11.96 2.86 -8.10
CA THR A 268 -12.59 3.43 -9.30
C THR A 268 -12.25 2.68 -10.58
N LYS A 269 -11.00 2.24 -10.74
CA LYS A 269 -10.53 1.56 -11.95
C LYS A 269 -11.14 0.16 -12.09
N HIS A 270 -11.31 -0.53 -10.98
CA HIS A 270 -11.79 -1.91 -10.95
C HIS A 270 -13.24 -2.04 -10.51
N ASN A 271 -13.89 -0.94 -10.12
CA ASN A 271 -15.26 -0.90 -9.60
C ASN A 271 -15.50 -1.88 -8.43
N ILE A 272 -14.51 -2.00 -7.55
CA ILE A 272 -14.55 -2.85 -6.35
C ILE A 272 -14.42 -1.95 -5.13
N LYS A 273 -15.20 -2.20 -4.08
CA LYS A 273 -14.98 -1.54 -2.78
C LYS A 273 -13.94 -2.32 -1.98
N SER A 274 -12.98 -1.62 -1.41
CA SER A 274 -11.97 -2.22 -0.55
C SER A 274 -12.54 -2.99 0.65
N GLU A 275 -13.66 -2.53 1.18
CA GLU A 275 -14.38 -3.17 2.30
C GLU A 275 -14.83 -4.61 1.95
N ASP A 276 -15.22 -4.83 0.69
CA ASP A 276 -15.67 -6.14 0.21
C ASP A 276 -14.50 -7.13 0.10
N ILE A 277 -13.31 -6.63 -0.24
CA ILE A 277 -12.08 -7.45 -0.33
C ILE A 277 -11.48 -7.73 1.06
N LEU A 278 -11.45 -6.73 1.94
CA LEU A 278 -10.84 -6.87 3.26
C LEU A 278 -11.69 -7.72 4.22
N SER A 279 -13.00 -7.83 3.98
CA SER A 279 -13.91 -8.68 4.77
C SER A 279 -13.84 -10.17 4.41
N LEU A 280 -13.39 -10.53 3.20
CA LEU A 280 -13.18 -11.92 2.77
C LEU A 280 -12.08 -12.65 3.56
N ASP A 281 -11.20 -11.92 4.23
CA ASP A 281 -10.07 -12.45 5.03
C ASP A 281 -10.45 -12.65 6.52
N MET A 282 -11.69 -12.30 6.92
CA MET A 282 -12.23 -12.37 8.30
C MET A 282 -13.21 -13.53 8.51
N SER A 283 -13.33 -14.44 7.55
CA SER A 283 -14.20 -15.63 7.56
C SER A 283 -13.41 -16.87 7.17
#